data_AF-A0A926ACS8-F1
#
_entry.id   AF-A0A926ACS8-F1
#
_cell.length_a   1.000
_cell.length_b   1.000
_cell.length_c   1.000
_cell.angle_alpha   90.00
_cell.angle_beta   90.00
_cell.angle_gamma   90.00
#
_symmetry.space_group_name_H-M   'P 1'
#
loop_
_entity.id
_entity.type
_entity.pdbx_description
1 polymer ?
#
loop_
_entity_poly.entity_id
_entity_poly.type
_entity_poly.pdbx_seq_one_letter_code
_entity_poly.pdbx_strand_id
1 'polypeptide(L)'
;MITTYATAAPDAVLSDDALQQVLTDGLSGKFSAARLLVLIPDHTRTLPLPKLFRWLVALLSDAKQLDFMVALGTHPPLSEAALCALVGITLEEHASTYAH
;
A
#
# COMPACT_ATOMS: atom_id res chain seq x y z
N MET A 1 -2.02 18.13 5.87
CA MET A 1 -0.63 18.19 6.34
C MET A 1 -0.10 16.79 6.53
N ILE A 2 1.13 16.51 6.10
CA ILE A 2 1.86 15.31 6.52
C ILE A 2 2.11 15.46 8.03
N THR A 3 1.67 14.47 8.80
CA THR A 3 1.68 14.52 10.28
C THR A 3 2.83 13.71 10.88
N THR A 4 3.43 12.81 10.11
CA THR A 4 4.55 11.96 10.51
C THR A 4 5.43 11.64 9.30
N TYR A 5 6.74 11.53 9.51
CA TYR A 5 7.72 11.12 8.50
C TYR A 5 8.97 10.56 9.17
N ALA A 6 9.71 9.72 8.44
CA ALA A 6 11.06 9.30 8.80
C ALA A 6 12.00 9.47 7.60
N THR A 7 13.27 9.69 7.86
CA THR A 7 14.30 9.83 6.83
C THR A 7 15.54 9.07 7.28
N ALA A 8 16.07 8.20 6.43
CA ALA A 8 17.32 7.51 6.70
C ALA A 8 18.50 8.48 6.58
N ALA A 9 19.56 8.24 7.35
CA ALA A 9 20.83 8.92 7.16
C ALA A 9 21.41 8.60 5.76
N PRO A 10 22.37 9.41 5.26
CA PRO A 10 23.14 9.04 4.07
C PRO A 10 23.71 7.62 4.20
N ASP A 11 23.65 6.86 3.11
CA ASP A 11 24.11 5.45 3.02
C ASP A 11 23.41 4.46 3.96
N ALA A 12 22.27 4.83 4.56
CA ALA A 12 21.42 3.94 5.36
C ALA A 12 20.05 3.70 4.70
N VAL A 13 19.38 2.63 5.13
CA VAL A 13 17.99 2.33 4.75
C VAL A 13 17.08 2.44 5.96
N LEU A 14 15.82 2.81 5.75
CA LEU A 14 14.81 2.72 6.80
C LEU A 14 14.57 1.24 7.13
N SER A 15 14.55 0.92 8.43
CA SER A 15 14.15 -0.41 8.88
C SER A 15 12.65 -0.63 8.65
N ASP A 16 12.24 -1.89 8.62
CA ASP A 16 10.82 -2.24 8.54
C ASP A 16 10.04 -1.66 9.73
N ASP A 17 10.62 -1.69 10.93
CA ASP A 17 10.01 -1.11 12.13
C ASP A 17 9.80 0.41 11.99
N ALA A 18 10.78 1.14 11.45
CA ALA A 18 10.66 2.57 11.24
C ALA A 18 9.54 2.89 10.23
N LEU A 19 9.41 2.09 9.17
CA LEU A 19 8.32 2.24 8.20
C LEU A 19 6.96 1.95 8.83
N GLN A 20 6.83 0.84 9.57
CA GLN A 20 5.59 0.47 10.26
C GLN A 20 5.18 1.52 11.30
N GLN A 21 6.14 2.08 12.04
CA GLN A 21 5.87 3.11 13.03
C GLN A 21 5.30 4.37 12.37
N VAL A 22 5.91 4.85 11.28
CA VAL A 22 5.41 6.02 10.53
C VAL A 22 4.01 5.77 9.98
N LEU A 23 3.74 4.57 9.44
CA LEU A 23 2.40 4.23 8.94
C LEU A 23 1.38 4.22 10.09
N THR A 24 1.70 3.57 11.20
CA THR A 24 0.85 3.46 12.38
C THR A 24 0.51 4.84 12.94
N ASP A 25 1.53 5.68 13.20
CA ASP A 25 1.34 7.02 13.76
C ASP A 25 0.51 7.93 12.85
N GLY A 26 0.61 7.74 11.53
CA GLY A 26 -0.06 8.59 10.56
C GLY A 26 -1.50 8.20 10.24
N LEU A 27 -1.83 6.91 10.39
CA LEU A 27 -3.04 6.32 9.80
C LEU A 27 -3.92 5.55 10.79
N SER A 28 -3.39 5.04 11.91
CA SER A 28 -4.14 4.19 12.84
C SER A 28 -5.40 4.89 13.38
N GLY A 29 -6.56 4.24 13.24
CA GLY A 29 -7.86 4.73 13.72
C GLY A 29 -8.37 6.02 13.05
N LYS A 30 -7.66 6.54 12.05
CA LYS A 30 -7.99 7.83 11.42
C LYS A 30 -9.14 7.74 10.44
N PHE A 31 -9.36 6.55 9.89
CA PHE A 31 -10.26 6.32 8.76
C PHE A 31 -11.26 5.19 9.01
N SER A 32 -11.57 4.92 10.28
CA SER A 32 -12.53 3.89 10.67
C SER A 32 -13.88 4.12 9.99
N ALA A 33 -14.47 3.04 9.47
CA ALA A 33 -15.72 3.03 8.70
C ALA A 33 -15.75 3.93 7.44
N ALA A 34 -14.61 4.47 7.00
CA ALA A 34 -14.51 5.25 5.78
C ALA A 34 -14.34 4.35 4.55
N ARG A 35 -14.66 4.90 3.36
CA ARG A 35 -14.31 4.30 2.06
C ARG A 35 -13.02 4.95 1.59
N LEU A 36 -11.97 4.17 1.41
CA LEU A 36 -10.62 4.63 1.12
C LEU A 36 -10.19 4.17 -0.27
N LEU A 37 -9.53 5.07 -1.00
CA LEU A 37 -8.86 4.78 -2.24
C LEU A 37 -7.37 5.14 -2.09
N VAL A 38 -6.51 4.14 -2.19
CA VAL A 38 -5.05 4.32 -2.14
C VAL A 38 -4.50 4.36 -3.56
N LEU A 39 -3.88 5.47 -3.92
CA LEU A 39 -3.17 5.60 -5.19
C LEU A 39 -1.77 5.01 -5.05
N ILE A 40 -1.46 4.03 -5.90
CA ILE A 40 -0.14 3.39 -5.96
C ILE A 40 0.49 3.65 -7.34
N PRO A 41 1.81 3.85 -7.43
CA PRO A 41 2.47 3.92 -8.72
C PRO A 41 2.54 2.52 -9.35
N ASP A 42 2.89 2.48 -10.63
CA ASP A 42 3.18 1.24 -11.34
C ASP A 42 4.66 0.81 -11.16
N HIS A 43 5.08 -0.16 -11.96
CA HIS A 43 6.43 -0.72 -11.97
C HIS A 43 7.53 0.26 -12.43
N THR A 44 7.19 1.45 -12.93
CA THR A 44 8.17 2.46 -13.36
C THR A 44 8.65 3.34 -12.19
N ARG A 45 8.17 3.07 -10.97
CA ARG A 45 8.69 3.62 -9.73
C ARG A 45 9.15 2.50 -8.82
N THR A 46 10.26 2.72 -8.14
CA THR A 46 10.83 1.75 -7.21
C THR A 46 10.37 2.08 -5.78
N LEU A 47 9.67 1.13 -5.18
CA LEU A 47 9.21 1.16 -3.79
C LEU A 47 8.97 -0.29 -3.34
N PRO A 48 9.02 -0.59 -2.03
CA PRO A 48 8.68 -1.91 -1.51
C PRO A 48 7.16 -2.15 -1.49
N LEU A 49 6.50 -1.98 -2.64
CA LEU A 49 5.03 -1.96 -2.75
C LEU A 49 4.35 -3.23 -2.19
N PRO A 50 4.85 -4.46 -2.44
CA PRO A 50 4.24 -5.64 -1.85
C PRO A 50 4.17 -5.62 -0.32
N LYS A 51 5.23 -5.11 0.30
CA LYS A 51 5.33 -5.01 1.76
C LYS A 51 4.37 -3.95 2.29
N LEU A 52 4.39 -2.77 1.67
CA LEU A 52 3.52 -1.64 2.02
C LEU A 52 2.04 -1.98 1.85
N PHE A 53 1.67 -2.68 0.78
CA PHE A 53 0.29 -3.14 0.54
C PHE A 53 -0.21 -3.99 1.71
N ARG A 54 0.54 -5.03 2.10
CA ARG A 54 0.14 -5.93 3.19
C ARG A 54 0.02 -5.20 4.54
N TRP A 55 0.93 -4.28 4.84
CA TRP A 55 0.85 -3.47 6.06
C TRP A 55 -0.32 -2.49 6.05
N LEU A 56 -0.61 -1.85 4.92
CA LEU A 56 -1.75 -0.92 4.80
C LEU A 56 -3.08 -1.66 4.95
N VAL A 57 -3.24 -2.83 4.32
CA VAL A 57 -4.45 -3.65 4.48
C VAL A 57 -4.65 -4.06 5.94
N ALA A 58 -3.59 -4.49 6.62
CA ALA A 58 -3.67 -4.86 8.04
C ALA A 58 -3.97 -3.66 8.95
N LEU A 59 -3.32 -2.52 8.72
CA LEU A 59 -3.45 -1.32 9.55
C LEU A 59 -4.82 -0.63 9.39
N LEU A 60 -5.39 -0.67 8.19
CA LEU A 60 -6.65 -0.01 7.83
C LEU A 60 -7.82 -1.00 7.78
N SER A 61 -7.73 -2.13 8.49
CA SER A 61 -8.75 -3.18 8.48
C SER A 61 -10.10 -2.73 9.06
N ASP A 62 -10.13 -1.60 9.76
CA ASP A 62 -11.33 -0.97 10.31
C ASP A 62 -12.02 0.00 9.33
N ALA A 63 -11.47 0.19 8.13
CA ALA A 63 -12.14 0.90 7.04
C ALA A 63 -13.36 0.12 6.54
N LYS A 64 -14.37 0.83 6.03
CA LYS A 64 -15.55 0.22 5.41
C LYS A 64 -15.24 -0.42 4.05
N GLN A 65 -14.31 0.18 3.30
CA GLN A 65 -13.82 -0.32 2.02
C GLN A 65 -12.42 0.26 1.79
N LEU A 66 -11.50 -0.55 1.27
CA LEU A 66 -10.14 -0.16 0.95
C LEU A 66 -9.79 -0.62 -0.47
N ASP A 67 -9.84 0.32 -1.41
CA ASP A 67 -9.50 0.07 -2.81
C ASP A 67 -8.09 0.58 -3.13
N PHE A 68 -7.40 -0.09 -4.06
CA PHE A 68 -6.11 0.36 -4.59
C PHE A 68 -6.25 0.66 -6.08
N MET A 69 -5.70 1.80 -6.52
CA MET A 69 -5.70 2.18 -7.93
C MET A 69 -4.28 2.52 -8.39
N VAL A 70 -3.87 1.89 -9.50
CA VAL A 70 -2.58 2.15 -10.13
C VAL A 70 -2.65 3.42 -10.97
N ALA A 71 -1.84 4.42 -10.61
CA ALA A 71 -1.75 5.68 -11.33
C ALA A 71 -0.84 5.54 -12.58
N LEU A 72 -1.37 4.93 -13.66
CA LEU A 72 -0.62 4.60 -14.88
C LEU A 72 -0.17 5.80 -15.72
N GLY A 73 -0.88 6.93 -15.64
CA GLY A 73 -0.66 8.03 -16.58
C GLY A 73 -0.92 7.58 -18.02
N THR A 74 0.07 7.69 -18.90
CA THR A 74 -0.01 7.25 -20.30
C THR A 74 0.39 5.79 -20.52
N HIS A 75 0.69 5.04 -19.46
CA HIS A 75 1.10 3.65 -19.59
C HIS A 75 -0.10 2.75 -19.91
N PRO A 76 0.12 1.63 -20.62
CA PRO A 76 -0.95 0.69 -20.93
C PRO A 76 -1.64 0.12 -19.67
N PRO A 77 -2.93 -0.26 -19.76
CA PRO A 77 -3.61 -0.97 -18.70
C PRO A 77 -2.88 -2.26 -18.29
N LEU A 78 -2.88 -2.54 -16.99
CA LEU A 78 -2.34 -3.79 -16.45
C LEU A 78 -3.39 -4.89 -16.49
N SER A 79 -2.97 -6.11 -16.82
CA SER A 79 -3.80 -7.29 -16.62
C SER A 79 -3.98 -7.58 -15.12
N GLU A 80 -5.00 -8.37 -14.76
CA GLU A 80 -5.24 -8.76 -13.37
C GLU A 80 -4.02 -9.46 -12.73
N ALA A 81 -3.38 -10.35 -13.49
CA ALA A 81 -2.15 -11.01 -13.04
C ALA A 81 -1.00 -10.00 -12.79
N ALA A 82 -0.89 -8.96 -13.62
CA ALA A 82 0.11 -7.91 -13.43
C ALA A 82 -0.23 -7.01 -12.22
N LEU A 83 -1.51 -6.75 -11.95
CA LEU A 83 -1.95 -6.06 -10.73
C LEU A 83 -1.60 -6.86 -9.47
N CYS A 84 -1.90 -8.16 -9.46
CA CYS A 84 -1.55 -9.05 -8.34
C CYS A 84 -0.04 -9.10 -8.11
N ALA A 85 0.74 -9.24 -9.19
CA ALA A 85 2.20 -9.24 -9.12
C ALA A 85 2.77 -7.91 -8.60
N LEU A 86 2.17 -6.77 -8.98
CA LEU A 86 2.60 -5.43 -8.56
C LEU A 86 2.55 -5.26 -7.02
N VAL A 87 1.53 -5.83 -6.38
CA VAL A 87 1.38 -5.83 -4.90
C VAL A 87 1.85 -7.13 -4.25
N GLY A 88 2.47 -8.03 -5.02
CA GLY A 88 3.07 -9.28 -4.55
C GLY A 88 2.08 -10.25 -3.91
N ILE A 89 0.89 -10.39 -4.50
CA ILE A 89 -0.11 -11.40 -4.15
C ILE A 89 -0.36 -12.37 -5.32
N THR A 90 -0.91 -13.53 -5.03
CA THR A 90 -1.41 -14.46 -6.06
C THR A 90 -2.84 -14.10 -6.48
N LEU A 91 -3.29 -14.61 -7.62
CA LEU A 91 -4.70 -14.54 -8.03
C LEU A 91 -5.63 -15.24 -7.02
N GLU A 92 -5.14 -16.29 -6.35
CA GLU A 92 -5.88 -16.98 -5.30
C GLU A 92 -6.02 -16.13 -4.05
N GLU A 93 -4.95 -15.46 -3.59
CA GLU A 93 -5.01 -14.50 -2.50
C GLU A 93 -5.96 -13.33 -2.84
N HIS A 94 -5.93 -12.84 -4.08
CA HIS A 94 -6.85 -11.82 -4.58
C HIS A 94 -8.32 -12.25 -4.46
N ALA A 95 -8.63 -13.48 -4.90
CA ALA A 95 -9.97 -14.03 -4.86
C ALA A 95 -10.44 -14.51 -3.47
N SER A 96 -9.56 -14.52 -2.46
CA SER A 96 -9.85 -15.03 -1.11
C SER A 96 -9.53 -13.99 -0.03
N THR A 97 -8.25 -13.92 0.37
CA THR A 97 -7.76 -13.09 1.47
C THR A 97 -7.99 -11.61 1.23
N TYR A 98 -8.01 -11.17 -0.03
CA TYR A 98 -8.20 -9.77 -0.43
C TYR A 98 -9.51 -9.52 -1.18
N ALA A 99 -10.51 -10.38 -1.02
CA ALA A 99 -11.81 -10.27 -1.71
C ALA A 99 -12.82 -9.34 -1.00
N HIS A 100 -12.34 -8.27 -0.37
CA HIS A 100 -13.12 -7.34 0.46
C HIS A 100 -13.87 -6.26 -0.33
#